data_AF-A0A6A6K7G3-F1
#
_entry.id   AF-A0A6A6K7G3-F1
#
_cell.length_a   1.000
_cell.length_b   1.000
_cell.length_c   1.000
_cell.angle_alpha   90.00
_cell.angle_beta   90.00
_cell.angle_gamma   90.00
#
_symmetry.space_group_name_H-M   'P 1'
#
loop_
_entity.id
_entity.type
_entity.pdbx_description
1 polymer ?
#
loop_
_entity_poly.entity_id
_entity_poly.type
_entity_poly.pdbx_seq_one_letter_code
_entity_poly.pdbx_strand_id
1 'polypeptide(L)'
;MGKMTNGLVLHFSVERLGVDVSMNTHLRTVKLTLKGKNPVTLDHLSVRGNNIRYYILPDSLNLETLLVEETPRVKPKKATAGMLDNAQSNIG
;
A
#
# COMPACT_ATOMS: atom_id res chain seq x y z
N MET A 1 -8.90 21.35 -23.33
CA MET A 1 -8.95 21.07 -21.89
C MET A 1 -10.23 20.29 -21.59
N GLY A 2 -10.17 18.95 -21.60
CA GLY A 2 -11.35 18.09 -21.43
C GLY A 2 -11.67 17.91 -19.95
N LYS A 3 -12.77 18.52 -19.48
CA LYS A 3 -13.25 18.35 -18.11
C LYS A 3 -13.98 17.01 -17.99
N MET A 4 -13.39 16.05 -17.29
CA MET A 4 -14.05 14.80 -16.96
C MET A 4 -15.13 15.08 -15.91
N THR A 5 -16.39 15.13 -16.36
CA THR A 5 -17.55 15.32 -15.49
C THR A 5 -18.33 14.00 -15.46
N ASN A 6 -18.59 13.54 -14.24
CA ASN A 6 -19.56 12.50 -13.88
C ASN A 6 -19.16 11.04 -14.17
N GLY A 7 -18.49 10.41 -13.19
CA GLY A 7 -18.64 8.98 -12.92
C GLY A 7 -18.06 8.03 -13.96
N LEU A 8 -16.79 8.20 -14.34
CA LEU A 8 -16.10 7.23 -15.19
C LEU A 8 -15.87 5.93 -14.41
N VAL A 9 -16.59 4.87 -14.78
CA VAL A 9 -16.34 3.52 -14.29
C VAL A 9 -15.31 2.86 -15.20
N LEU A 10 -14.16 2.52 -14.63
CA LEU A 10 -13.07 1.83 -15.32
C LEU A 10 -13.02 0.39 -14.85
N HIS A 11 -13.21 -0.55 -15.78
CA HIS A 11 -12.97 -1.96 -15.49
C HIS A 11 -11.53 -2.28 -15.90
N PHE A 12 -10.78 -2.84 -14.96
CA PHE A 12 -9.41 -3.29 -15.19
C PHE A 12 -9.22 -4.69 -14.64
N SER A 13 -8.61 -5.56 -15.45
CA SER A 13 -7.98 -6.80 -14.96
C SER A 13 -6.49 -6.54 -14.84
N VAL A 14 -5.92 -6.83 -13.67
CA VAL A 14 -4.52 -6.50 -13.34
C VAL A 14 -3.89 -7.62 -12.52
N GLU A 15 -2.61 -7.88 -12.78
CA GLU A 15 -1.82 -8.86 -12.04
C GLU A 15 -1.14 -8.24 -10.82
N ARG A 16 -0.72 -6.97 -10.92
CA ARG A 16 -0.05 -6.24 -9.84
C ARG A 16 -0.68 -4.88 -9.59
N LEU A 17 -1.11 -4.69 -8.34
CA LEU A 17 -1.64 -3.44 -7.80
C LEU A 17 -0.66 -2.86 -6.78
N GLY A 18 -0.37 -1.57 -6.89
CA GLY A 18 0.26 -0.79 -5.83
C GLY A 18 -0.63 0.39 -5.47
N VAL A 19 -1.01 0.50 -4.19
CA VAL A 19 -1.86 1.59 -3.69
C VAL A 19 -1.13 2.27 -2.55
N ASP A 20 -1.08 3.60 -2.58
CA ASP A 20 -0.50 4.42 -1.50
C ASP A 20 -1.56 4.92 -0.50
N VAL A 21 -1.11 5.58 0.57
CA VAL A 21 -1.99 6.14 1.62
C VAL A 21 -2.92 7.24 1.09
N SER A 22 -2.56 7.90 0.00
CA SER A 22 -3.41 8.89 -0.70
C SER A 22 -4.36 8.25 -1.71
N MET A 23 -4.43 6.90 -1.73
CA MET A 23 -5.15 6.08 -2.69
C MET A 23 -4.70 6.20 -4.14
N ASN A 24 -3.51 6.74 -4.43
CA ASN A 24 -2.99 6.67 -5.80
C ASN A 24 -2.73 5.22 -6.15
N THR A 25 -3.25 4.80 -7.29
CA THR A 25 -3.20 3.42 -7.73
C THR A 25 -2.30 3.30 -8.94
N HIS A 26 -1.27 2.47 -8.81
CA HIS A 26 -0.36 2.09 -9.88
C HIS A 26 -0.67 0.67 -10.32
N LEU A 27 -0.96 0.51 -11.60
CA LEU A 27 -1.35 -0.74 -12.23
C LEU A 27 -0.36 -1.11 -13.31
N ARG A 28 -0.02 -2.40 -13.40
CA ARG A 28 0.76 -2.98 -14.49
C ARG A 28 -0.05 -4.01 -15.26
N THR A 29 0.17 -4.06 -16.57
CA THR A 29 -0.48 -4.99 -17.50
C THR A 29 -2.00 -4.92 -17.37
N VAL A 30 -2.56 -3.80 -17.81
CA VAL A 30 -3.96 -3.44 -17.58
C VAL A 30 -4.76 -3.66 -18.84
N LYS A 31 -5.87 -4.40 -18.73
CA LYS A 31 -6.92 -4.38 -19.76
C LYS A 31 -8.02 -3.43 -19.33
N LEU A 32 -7.99 -2.21 -19.87
CA LEU A 32 -8.92 -1.14 -19.55
C LEU A 32 -10.16 -1.22 -20.44
N THR A 33 -11.34 -1.26 -19.84
CA THR A 33 -12.61 -1.13 -20.57
C THR A 33 -13.35 0.11 -20.08
N LEU A 34 -13.52 1.08 -20.99
CA LEU A 34 -14.34 2.26 -20.77
C LEU A 34 -15.79 1.94 -21.15
N LYS A 35 -16.75 2.51 -20.43
CA LYS A 35 -18.18 2.32 -20.73
C LYS A 35 -18.47 2.71 -22.20
N GLY A 36 -18.99 1.75 -22.96
CA GLY A 36 -19.35 1.94 -24.37
C GLY A 36 -18.17 2.01 -25.34
N LYS A 37 -16.96 1.61 -24.93
CA LYS A 37 -15.80 1.51 -25.81
C LYS A 37 -15.18 0.12 -25.79
N ASN A 38 -14.41 -0.16 -26.83
CA ASN A 38 -13.63 -1.39 -26.91
C ASN A 38 -12.54 -1.43 -25.83
N PRO A 39 -12.21 -2.62 -25.29
CA PRO A 39 -11.10 -2.77 -24.36
C PRO A 39 -9.77 -2.34 -24.97
N VAL A 40 -8.94 -1.67 -24.17
CA VAL A 40 -7.59 -1.22 -24.53
C VAL A 40 -6.60 -1.84 -23.55
N THR A 41 -5.55 -2.45 -24.07
CA THR A 41 -4.43 -2.96 -23.26
C THR A 41 -3.39 -1.88 -23.05
N LEU A 42 -2.93 -1.73 -21.82
CA LEU A 42 -1.94 -0.74 -21.40
C LEU A 42 -0.88 -1.42 -20.54
N ASP A 43 0.40 -1.12 -20.75
CA ASP A 43 1.48 -1.69 -19.93
C ASP A 43 1.50 -1.10 -18.52
N HIS A 44 1.21 0.20 -18.40
CA HIS A 44 1.21 0.93 -17.14
C HIS A 44 0.06 1.93 -17.09
N LEU A 45 -0.66 1.98 -15.97
CA LEU A 45 -1.72 2.96 -15.71
C LEU A 45 -1.57 3.49 -14.28
N SER A 46 -1.71 4.80 -14.13
CA SER A 46 -1.72 5.47 -12.84
C SER A 46 -3.02 6.24 -12.68
N VAL A 47 -3.72 6.00 -11.58
CA VAL A 47 -4.96 6.70 -11.22
C VAL A 47 -4.73 7.48 -9.93
N ARG A 48 -5.01 8.78 -9.97
CA ARG A 48 -4.88 9.65 -8.80
C ARG A 48 -6.01 9.36 -7.80
N GLY A 49 -5.65 9.12 -6.54
CA GLY A 49 -6.56 8.62 -5.51
C GLY A 49 -7.74 9.52 -5.20
N ASN A 50 -7.58 10.85 -5.35
CA ASN A 50 -8.68 11.80 -5.15
C ASN A 50 -9.84 11.66 -6.15
N ASN A 51 -9.66 10.95 -7.26
CA ASN A 51 -10.71 10.65 -8.24
C ASN A 51 -11.35 9.28 -8.03
N ILE A 52 -10.85 8.48 -7.09
CA ILE A 52 -11.33 7.12 -6.82
C ILE A 52 -12.42 7.17 -5.76
N ARG A 53 -13.53 6.49 -6.01
CA ARG A 53 -14.70 6.44 -5.10
C ARG A 53 -14.92 5.08 -4.46
N TYR A 54 -14.65 4.01 -5.19
CA TYR A 54 -14.78 2.64 -4.69
C TYR A 54 -13.88 1.71 -5.53
N TYR A 55 -13.48 0.59 -4.92
CA TYR A 55 -12.82 -0.51 -5.60
C TYR A 55 -13.79 -1.69 -5.72
N ILE A 56 -13.75 -2.38 -6.85
CA ILE A 56 -14.32 -3.72 -6.98
C ILE A 56 -13.13 -4.67 -6.81
N LEU A 57 -13.08 -5.37 -5.68
CA LEU A 57 -12.00 -6.30 -5.37
C LEU A 57 -12.45 -7.73 -5.70
N PRO A 58 -11.51 -8.66 -6.00
CA PRO A 58 -11.84 -10.06 -6.14
C PRO A 58 -12.39 -10.64 -4.84
N ASP A 59 -13.39 -11.50 -4.93
CA ASP A 59 -13.99 -12.17 -3.75
C ASP A 59 -12.97 -13.05 -3.00
N SER A 60 -11.90 -13.47 -3.68
CA SER A 60 -10.81 -14.27 -3.10
C SER A 60 -9.78 -13.46 -2.32
N LEU A 61 -9.91 -12.13 -2.26
CA LEU A 61 -8.97 -11.28 -1.53
C LEU A 61 -9.23 -11.37 -0.02
N ASN A 62 -8.30 -11.98 0.72
CA ASN A 62 -8.43 -12.10 2.17
C ASN A 62 -8.05 -10.79 2.89
N LEU A 63 -9.04 -9.90 3.04
CA LEU A 63 -8.88 -8.59 3.67
C LEU A 63 -8.40 -8.67 5.13
N GLU A 64 -8.75 -9.71 5.87
CA GLU A 64 -8.40 -9.84 7.29
C GLU A 64 -6.88 -9.91 7.51
N THR A 65 -6.18 -10.62 6.62
CA THR A 65 -4.71 -10.72 6.67
C THR A 65 -3.98 -9.47 6.21
N LEU A 66 -4.65 -8.60 5.46
CA LEU A 66 -4.09 -7.36 4.93
C LEU A 66 -4.37 -6.15 5.84
N LEU A 67 -5.42 -6.21 6.66
CA LEU A 67 -5.80 -5.18 7.63
C LEU A 67 -5.09 -5.35 8.98
N VAL A 68 -3.89 -5.92 8.99
CA VAL A 68 -3.11 -6.06 10.22
C VAL A 68 -2.64 -4.68 10.64
N GLU A 69 -3.07 -4.23 11.82
CA GLU A 69 -2.54 -3.03 12.46
C GLU A 69 -1.01 -3.16 12.58
N GLU A 70 -0.26 -2.17 12.05
CA GLU A 70 1.16 -2.05 12.36
C GLU A 70 1.30 -1.81 13.87
N THR A 71 1.40 -2.88 14.65
CA THR A 71 1.91 -2.77 16.01
C THR A 71 3.29 -2.17 15.90
N PRO A 72 3.56 -1.02 16.55
CA PRO A 72 4.84 -0.36 16.40
C PRO A 72 5.93 -1.34 16.83
N ARG A 73 6.79 -1.74 15.87
CA ARG A 73 7.93 -2.60 16.15
C ARG A 73 8.79 -1.89 17.19
N VAL A 74 8.67 -2.31 18.45
CA VAL A 74 9.48 -1.80 19.55
C VAL A 74 10.93 -2.09 19.19
N LYS A 75 11.67 -1.05 18.78
CA LYS A 75 13.11 -1.15 18.55
C LYS A 75 13.73 -1.63 19.88
N PRO A 76 14.46 -2.75 19.91
CA PRO A 76 15.16 -3.15 21.12
C PRO A 76 16.09 -2.01 21.52
N LYS A 77 15.96 -1.49 22.76
CA LYS A 77 16.96 -0.58 23.31
C LYS A 77 18.29 -1.33 23.30
N LYS A 78 19.29 -0.80 22.58
CA LYS A 78 20.69 -1.24 22.72
C LYS A 78 21.02 -1.17 24.21
N ALA A 79 21.36 -2.31 24.82
CA ALA A 79 22.00 -2.31 26.11
C ALA A 79 23.33 -1.56 25.96
N THR A 80 23.44 -0.39 26.56
CA THR A 80 24.71 0.30 26.76
C THR A 80 25.54 -0.56 27.71
N ALA A 81 26.44 -1.36 27.14
CA ALA A 81 27.53 -1.99 27.86
C ALA A 81 28.49 -0.88 28.30
N GLY A 82 28.33 -0.42 29.53
CA GLY A 82 29.16 0.67 30.07
C GLY A 82 28.73 1.10 31.46
N MET A 83 28.94 0.24 32.45
CA MET A 83 29.33 0.57 33.84
C MET A 83 29.17 -0.68 34.70
N LEU A 84 30.28 -1.29 35.09
CA LEU A 84 30.58 -1.76 36.45
C LEU A 84 32.09 -2.02 36.51
N ASP A 85 32.88 -0.94 36.49
CA ASP A 85 34.21 -0.91 37.10
C ASP A 85 34.01 -0.40 38.53
N ASN A 86 34.23 -1.26 39.51
CA ASN A 86 34.73 -0.94 40.85
C ASN A 86 34.64 -2.19 41.74
N ALA A 87 35.74 -2.94 41.79
CA ALA A 87 36.00 -3.88 42.88
C ALA A 87 37.48 -3.77 43.29
N GLN A 88 37.83 -2.64 43.92
CA GLN A 88 38.93 -2.57 44.87
C GLN A 88 38.41 -2.07 46.22
N SER A 89 38.40 -2.95 47.22
CA SER A 89 38.61 -2.72 48.67
C SER A 89 38.03 -3.93 49.42
N ASN A 90 38.87 -4.90 49.81
CA ASN A 90 39.55 -4.95 51.11
C ASN A 90 38.60 -5.25 52.28
N ILE A 91 38.54 -6.51 52.74
CA ILE A 91 38.34 -6.90 54.15
C ILE A 91 38.49 -8.43 54.32
N GLY A 92 39.41 -8.86 55.20
CA GLY A 92 39.45 -10.22 55.79
C GLY A 92 40.77 -10.94 55.63
#